data_AF-A0A7C5YFN5-F1
#
_entry.id   AF-A0A7C5YFN5-F1
#
_cell.length_a   1.000
_cell.length_b   1.000
_cell.length_c   1.000
_cell.angle_alpha   90.00
_cell.angle_beta   90.00
_cell.angle_gamma   90.00
#
_symmetry.space_group_name_H-M   'P 1'
#
loop_
_entity.id
_entity.type
_entity.pdbx_description
1 polymer ?
#
loop_
_entity_poly.entity_id
_entity_poly.type
_entity_poly.pdbx_seq_one_letter_code
_entity_poly.pdbx_strand_id
1 'polypeptide(L)'
;MAKRRRRDLPDERELDISPSMWLRWYEKHLQQVLRSFKGRQKLNREDIEILLFDRSDLERTLRTSPKALTPSEREKLAKLDSELRKLSSIIKSVIPDIAEMRESLKVPKSHWWWFLDAESQGD
;
A
#
# COMPACT_ATOMS: atom_id res chain seq x y z
N MET A 1 42.53 -13.01 -24.26
CA MET A 1 41.52 -11.93 -24.40
C MET A 1 40.50 -12.08 -23.27
N ALA A 2 40.58 -11.25 -22.24
CA ALA A 2 39.71 -11.34 -21.07
C ALA A 2 38.37 -10.62 -21.32
N LYS A 3 37.26 -11.35 -21.23
CA LYS A 3 35.90 -10.78 -21.28
C LYS A 3 35.63 -9.99 -19.99
N ARG A 4 35.66 -8.66 -20.09
CA ARG A 4 35.19 -7.74 -19.04
C ARG A 4 33.69 -7.98 -18.81
N ARG A 5 33.33 -8.49 -17.62
CA ARG A 5 31.93 -8.52 -17.16
C ARG A 5 31.48 -7.06 -16.97
N ARG A 6 30.44 -6.63 -17.69
CA ARG A 6 29.77 -5.33 -17.49
C ARG A 6 29.24 -5.30 -16.05
N ARG A 7 29.58 -4.26 -15.29
CA ARG A 7 29.28 -4.07 -13.86
C ARG A 7 28.21 -2.99 -13.64
N ASP A 8 27.39 -2.73 -14.66
CA ASP A 8 26.56 -1.51 -14.73
C ASP A 8 25.06 -1.80 -14.83
N LEU A 9 24.64 -3.03 -14.55
CA LEU A 9 23.23 -3.37 -14.38
C LEU A 9 23.04 -3.82 -12.93
N PRO A 10 22.21 -3.12 -12.13
CA PRO A 10 21.82 -3.62 -10.81
C PRO A 10 21.23 -5.02 -11.01
N ASP A 11 21.63 -5.94 -10.13
CA ASP A 11 21.19 -7.33 -10.15
C ASP A 11 19.65 -7.32 -10.04
N GLU A 12 18.92 -8.11 -10.82
CA GLU A 12 17.44 -8.16 -10.75
C GLU A 12 16.94 -8.51 -9.33
N ARG A 13 17.84 -8.99 -8.46
CA ARG A 13 17.67 -9.25 -7.04
C ARG A 13 17.80 -8.02 -6.12
N GLU A 14 18.31 -6.90 -6.59
CA GLU A 14 18.32 -5.61 -5.85
C GLU A 14 16.96 -4.91 -5.87
N LEU A 15 16.01 -5.43 -6.66
CA LEU A 15 14.60 -5.00 -6.65
C LEU A 15 13.72 -5.86 -5.72
N ASP A 16 14.30 -6.82 -5.00
CA ASP A 16 13.59 -7.63 -4.00
C ASP A 16 13.41 -6.80 -2.71
N ILE A 17 12.57 -5.76 -2.83
CA ILE A 17 12.24 -4.86 -1.72
C ILE A 17 11.60 -5.69 -0.60
N SER A 18 12.30 -5.81 0.52
CA SER A 18 11.83 -6.60 1.66
C SER A 18 10.44 -6.15 2.14
N PRO A 19 9.59 -7.06 2.66
CA PRO A 19 8.31 -6.71 3.28
C PRO A 19 8.41 -5.63 4.37
N SER A 20 9.49 -5.63 5.15
CA SER A 20 9.75 -4.57 6.15
C SER A 20 9.96 -3.19 5.51
N MET A 21 10.53 -3.11 4.31
CA MET A 21 10.69 -1.85 3.59
C MET A 21 9.36 -1.36 3.02
N TRP A 22 8.57 -2.24 2.42
CA TRP A 22 7.19 -1.93 2.02
C TRP A 22 6.34 -1.45 3.21
N LEU A 23 6.45 -2.10 4.37
CA LEU A 23 5.77 -1.67 5.59
C LEU A 23 6.19 -0.26 6.04
N ARG A 24 7.47 0.11 5.88
CA ARG A 24 7.95 1.46 6.20
C ARG A 24 7.44 2.51 5.24
N TRP A 25 7.38 2.22 3.93
CA TRP A 25 6.80 3.14 2.95
C TRP A 25 5.31 3.33 3.19
N TYR A 26 4.59 2.23 3.38
CA TYR A 26 3.18 2.25 3.74
C TYR A 26 2.94 3.11 5.00
N GLU A 27 3.70 2.89 6.07
CA GLU A 27 3.61 3.73 7.27
C GLU A 27 3.85 5.20 6.98
N LYS A 28 4.92 5.52 6.24
CA LYS A 28 5.32 6.89 5.95
C LYS A 28 4.23 7.63 5.17
N HIS A 29 3.72 7.04 4.09
CA HIS A 29 2.67 7.65 3.29
C HIS A 29 1.34 7.74 4.04
N LEU A 30 1.00 6.73 4.85
CA LEU A 30 -0.20 6.82 5.70
C LEU A 30 -0.08 7.96 6.70
N GLN A 31 1.08 8.12 7.34
CA GLN A 31 1.31 9.24 8.26
C GLN A 31 1.28 10.59 7.57
N GLN A 32 1.74 10.69 6.32
CA GLN A 32 1.65 11.92 5.52
C GLN A 32 0.18 12.26 5.24
N VAL A 33 -0.60 11.28 4.77
CA VAL A 33 -2.04 11.44 4.52
C VAL A 33 -2.78 11.83 5.80
N LEU A 34 -2.52 11.15 6.92
CA LEU A 34 -3.14 11.48 8.22
C LEU A 34 -2.78 12.88 8.70
N ARG A 35 -1.53 13.33 8.49
CA ARG A 35 -1.10 14.70 8.83
C ARG A 35 -1.83 15.73 7.98
N SER A 36 -1.89 15.52 6.67
CA SER A 36 -2.62 16.40 5.75
C SER A 36 -4.10 16.46 6.10
N PHE A 37 -4.71 15.31 6.38
CA PHE A 37 -6.11 15.22 6.80
C PHE A 37 -6.38 15.98 8.11
N LYS A 38 -5.56 15.75 9.14
CA LYS A 38 -5.68 16.44 10.44
C LYS A 38 -5.44 17.95 10.32
N GLY A 39 -4.54 18.35 9.43
CA GLY A 39 -4.26 19.75 9.08
C GLY A 39 -5.36 20.39 8.23
N ARG A 40 -6.45 19.70 7.92
CA ARG A 40 -7.52 20.13 7.00
C ARG A 40 -7.00 20.52 5.61
N GLN A 41 -5.85 19.99 5.23
CA GLN A 41 -5.32 20.17 3.89
C GLN A 41 -6.09 19.26 2.93
N LYS A 42 -6.24 19.71 1.69
CA LYS A 42 -6.82 18.88 0.63
C LYS A 42 -5.89 17.69 0.39
N LEU A 43 -6.43 16.49 0.49
CA LEU A 43 -5.70 15.29 0.09
C LEU A 43 -5.71 15.19 -1.42
N ASN A 44 -4.54 14.95 -1.99
CA ASN A 44 -4.39 14.76 -3.42
C ASN A 44 -4.68 13.30 -3.77
N ARG A 45 -5.26 13.09 -4.95
CA ARG A 45 -5.54 11.75 -5.49
C ARG A 45 -4.28 10.90 -5.57
N GLU A 46 -3.19 11.46 -6.10
CA GLU A 46 -1.91 10.76 -6.24
C GLU A 46 -1.36 10.24 -4.90
N ASP A 47 -1.43 11.05 -3.83
CA ASP A 47 -0.96 10.63 -2.50
C ASP A 47 -1.76 9.43 -1.96
N ILE A 48 -3.07 9.41 -2.22
CA ILE A 48 -3.94 8.29 -1.83
C ILE A 48 -3.65 7.07 -2.71
N GLU A 49 -3.48 7.24 -4.01
CA GLU A 49 -3.13 6.15 -4.93
C GLU A 49 -1.80 5.49 -4.53
N ILE A 50 -0.76 6.28 -4.25
CA ILE A 50 0.54 5.78 -3.77
C ILE A 50 0.36 4.98 -2.47
N LEU A 51 -0.39 5.52 -1.50
CA LEU A 51 -0.69 4.83 -0.25
C LEU A 51 -1.39 3.48 -0.47
N LEU A 52 -2.37 3.44 -1.38
CA LEU A 52 -3.08 2.23 -1.75
C LEU A 52 -2.16 1.24 -2.49
N PHE A 53 -1.26 1.71 -3.36
CA PHE A 53 -0.30 0.87 -4.06
C PHE A 53 0.73 0.24 -3.13
N ASP A 54 1.34 1.04 -2.23
CA ASP A 54 2.29 0.53 -1.24
C ASP A 54 1.71 -0.61 -0.42
N ARG A 55 0.46 -0.46 0.04
CA ARG A 55 -0.20 -1.51 0.81
C ARG A 55 -0.55 -2.74 -0.03
N SER A 56 -0.79 -2.57 -1.33
CA SER A 56 -1.00 -3.68 -2.27
C SER A 56 0.29 -4.45 -2.52
N ASP A 57 1.39 -3.75 -2.73
CA ASP A 57 2.70 -4.38 -2.95
C ASP A 57 3.22 -5.05 -1.68
N LEU A 58 2.96 -4.47 -0.51
CA LEU A 58 3.16 -5.14 0.77
C LEU A 58 2.34 -6.45 0.85
N GLU A 59 1.06 -6.43 0.45
CA GLU A 59 0.24 -7.64 0.46
C GLU A 59 0.79 -8.73 -0.47
N ARG A 60 1.17 -8.36 -1.69
CA ARG A 60 1.75 -9.27 -2.67
C ARG A 60 3.02 -9.92 -2.13
N THR A 61 3.91 -9.12 -1.54
CA THR A 61 5.18 -9.62 -0.98
C THR A 61 4.93 -10.49 0.27
N LEU A 62 3.90 -10.19 1.07
CA LEU A 62 3.50 -11.02 2.20
C LEU A 62 2.88 -12.35 1.78
N ARG A 63 2.17 -12.41 0.66
CA ARG A 63 1.60 -13.66 0.12
C ARG A 63 2.71 -14.63 -0.32
N THR A 64 3.81 -14.12 -0.88
CA THR A 64 4.95 -14.94 -1.27
C THR A 64 5.82 -15.33 -0.07
N SER A 65 5.90 -14.46 0.94
CA SER A 65 6.71 -14.69 2.15
C SER A 65 5.94 -14.39 3.44
N PRO A 66 4.99 -15.25 3.84
CA PRO A 66 4.09 -14.99 4.95
C PRO A 66 4.77 -14.92 6.32
N LYS A 67 6.03 -15.37 6.44
CA LYS A 67 6.84 -15.30 7.66
C LYS A 67 7.88 -14.17 7.65
N ALA A 68 7.88 -13.32 6.63
CA ALA A 68 8.88 -12.26 6.48
C ALA A 68 8.73 -11.10 7.48
N LEU A 69 7.50 -10.87 7.99
CA LEU A 69 7.29 -9.90 9.07
C LEU A 69 7.39 -10.56 10.44
N THR A 70 8.14 -9.91 11.33
CA THR A 70 8.18 -10.20 12.76
C THR A 70 6.81 -10.00 13.41
N PRO A 71 6.54 -10.59 14.59
CA PRO A 71 5.28 -10.37 15.30
C PRO A 71 4.95 -8.89 15.54
N SER A 72 5.95 -8.08 15.92
CA SER A 72 5.79 -6.64 16.13
C SER A 72 5.47 -5.88 14.85
N GLU A 73 6.06 -6.25 13.72
CA GLU A 73 5.73 -5.64 12.42
C GLU A 73 4.32 -6.01 11.94
N ARG A 74 3.83 -7.21 12.25
CA ARG A 74 2.43 -7.58 11.97
C ARG A 74 1.46 -6.79 12.80
N GLU A 75 1.75 -6.61 14.09
CA GLU A 75 0.93 -5.77 14.98
C GLU A 75 0.90 -4.33 14.45
N LYS A 76 2.06 -3.83 13.99
CA LYS A 76 2.16 -2.53 13.35
C LYS A 76 1.33 -2.45 12.08
N LEU A 77 1.43 -3.42 11.17
CA LEU A 77 0.62 -3.50 9.96
C LEU A 77 -0.88 -3.47 10.28
N ALA A 78 -1.32 -4.25 11.27
CA ALA A 78 -2.72 -4.28 11.69
C ALA A 78 -3.20 -2.90 12.19
N LYS A 79 -2.36 -2.19 12.96
CA LYS A 79 -2.66 -0.81 13.40
C LYS A 79 -2.76 0.16 12.22
N LEU A 80 -1.83 0.09 11.27
CA LEU A 80 -1.86 0.94 10.08
C LEU A 80 -3.10 0.65 9.22
N ASP A 81 -3.46 -0.62 9.02
CA ASP A 81 -4.67 -1.01 8.29
C ASP A 81 -5.95 -0.51 8.98
N SER A 82 -5.99 -0.50 10.32
CA SER A 82 -7.08 0.10 11.08
C SER A 82 -7.20 1.61 10.85
N GLU A 83 -6.09 2.33 10.87
CA GLU A 83 -6.08 3.78 10.57
C GLU A 83 -6.48 4.08 9.12
N LEU A 84 -6.02 3.27 8.16
CA LEU A 84 -6.40 3.42 6.77
C LEU A 84 -7.90 3.21 6.55
N ARG A 85 -8.51 2.22 7.23
CA ARG A 85 -9.97 1.98 7.14
C ARG A 85 -10.79 3.16 7.61
N LYS A 86 -10.34 3.89 8.63
CA LYS A 86 -10.99 5.13 9.08
C LYS A 86 -10.99 6.22 8.01
N LEU A 87 -10.10 6.14 7.02
CA LEU A 87 -10.04 7.04 5.88
C LEU A 87 -10.91 6.60 4.69
N SER A 88 -11.60 5.47 4.77
CA SER A 88 -12.46 4.91 3.71
C SER A 88 -13.34 5.95 2.99
N SER A 89 -14.15 6.69 3.75
CA SER A 89 -15.06 7.71 3.21
C SER A 89 -14.32 8.83 2.47
N ILE A 90 -13.13 9.18 2.94
CA ILE A 90 -12.28 10.22 2.35
C ILE A 90 -11.61 9.69 1.08
N ILE A 91 -11.09 8.48 1.12
CA ILE A 91 -10.52 7.79 -0.05
C ILE A 91 -11.56 7.72 -1.17
N LYS A 92 -12.81 7.37 -0.85
CA LYS A 92 -13.91 7.33 -1.81
C LYS A 92 -14.28 8.71 -2.38
N SER A 93 -14.15 9.75 -1.57
CA SER A 93 -14.35 11.14 -2.02
C SER A 93 -13.22 11.63 -2.94
N VAL A 94 -11.98 11.24 -2.66
CA VAL A 94 -10.79 11.62 -3.44
C VAL A 94 -10.65 10.79 -4.72
N ILE A 95 -11.04 9.52 -4.68
CA ILE A 95 -11.00 8.56 -5.80
C ILE A 95 -12.45 8.06 -6.04
N PRO A 96 -13.31 8.88 -6.66
CA PRO A 96 -14.72 8.51 -6.88
C PRO A 96 -14.86 7.29 -7.81
N ASP A 97 -13.89 7.07 -8.68
CA ASP A 97 -13.76 5.98 -9.64
C ASP A 97 -12.96 4.79 -9.09
N ILE A 98 -12.83 4.64 -7.76
CA ILE A 98 -12.03 3.56 -7.16
C ILE A 98 -12.46 2.16 -7.63
N ALA A 99 -13.75 1.96 -7.94
CA ALA A 99 -14.26 0.70 -8.50
C ALA A 99 -13.72 0.45 -9.91
N GLU A 100 -13.79 1.45 -10.80
CA GLU A 100 -13.25 1.38 -12.16
C GLU A 100 -11.72 1.20 -12.14
N MET A 101 -11.04 1.85 -11.20
CA MET A 101 -9.60 1.68 -10.98
C MET A 101 -9.25 0.24 -10.59
N ARG A 102 -10.02 -0.42 -9.70
CA ARG A 102 -9.82 -1.84 -9.38
C ARG A 102 -9.97 -2.74 -10.60
N GLU A 103 -10.99 -2.47 -11.43
CA GLU A 103 -11.29 -3.26 -12.62
C GLU A 103 -10.21 -3.12 -13.69
N SER A 104 -9.80 -1.89 -14.00
CA SER A 104 -8.72 -1.61 -14.96
C SER A 104 -7.39 -2.26 -14.55
N LEU A 105 -7.08 -2.25 -13.25
CA LEU A 105 -5.90 -2.91 -12.69
C LEU A 105 -6.06 -4.42 -12.49
N LYS A 106 -7.23 -4.99 -12.84
CA LYS A 106 -7.57 -6.41 -12.68
C LYS A 106 -7.34 -6.92 -11.25
N VAL A 107 -7.64 -6.08 -10.26
CA VAL A 107 -7.43 -6.38 -8.84
C VAL A 107 -8.43 -7.46 -8.41
N PRO A 108 -7.98 -8.63 -7.91
CA PRO A 108 -8.87 -9.71 -7.49
C PRO A 108 -9.88 -9.25 -6.43
N LYS A 109 -11.10 -9.79 -6.44
CA LYS A 109 -12.14 -9.47 -5.43
C LYS A 109 -11.75 -9.82 -3.99
N SER A 110 -10.80 -10.73 -3.81
CA SER A 110 -10.21 -11.07 -2.52
C SER A 110 -9.13 -10.09 -2.04
N HIS A 111 -8.82 -9.06 -2.84
CA HIS A 111 -7.82 -8.06 -2.51
C HIS A 111 -8.39 -7.02 -1.55
N TRP A 112 -7.55 -6.50 -0.67
CA TRP A 112 -7.98 -5.69 0.47
C TRP A 112 -8.71 -4.38 0.08
N TRP A 113 -8.44 -3.81 -1.10
CA TRP A 113 -9.13 -2.61 -1.64
C TRP A 113 -10.65 -2.74 -1.71
N TRP A 114 -11.15 -3.96 -1.93
CA TRP A 114 -12.59 -4.24 -2.03
C TRP A 114 -13.35 -4.10 -0.71
N PHE A 115 -12.63 -3.94 0.39
CA PHE A 115 -13.22 -3.72 1.71
C PHE A 115 -13.12 -2.26 2.16
N LEU A 116 -12.50 -1.37 1.37
CA LEU A 116 -12.40 0.05 1.68
C LEU A 116 -13.73 0.79 1.52
N ASP A 117 -14.62 0.28 0.69
CA ASP A 117 -15.97 0.80 0.43
C ASP A 117 -17.05 0.02 1.20
N ALA A 118 -16.67 -1.06 1.90
CA ALA A 118 -17.59 -1.99 2.54
C ALA A 118 -18.05 -1.56 3.95
N GLU A 119 -17.57 -0.45 4.50
CA GLU A 119 -18.00 0.04 5.84
C GLU A 119 -18.78 1.36 5.75
N SER A 120 -19.88 1.35 4.99
CA SER A 120 -21.01 2.28 5.19
C SER A 120 -22.34 1.56 5.42
N GLN A 121 -22.30 0.28 5.79
CA GLN A 121 -23.46 -0.45 6.33
C GLN A 121 -23.08 -1.10 7.65
N GLY A 122 -22.96 -0.26 8.69
CA GLY A 122 -23.09 -0.67 10.08
C GLY A 122 -24.29 0.08 10.63
N ASP A 123 -25.30 -0.71 11.01
CA ASP A 123 -26.56 -0.40 11.71
C ASP A 123 -26.44 0.71 12.78
#